data_AF-A0A9W9YQ74-F1
#
_entry.id   AF-A0A9W9YQ74-F1
#
_cell.length_a   1.000
_cell.length_b   1.000
_cell.length_c   1.000
_cell.angle_alpha   90.00
_cell.angle_beta   90.00
_cell.angle_gamma   90.00
#
_symmetry.space_group_name_H-M   'P 1'
#
loop_
_entity.id
_entity.type
_entity.pdbx_description
1 polymer ?
#
loop_
_entity_poly.entity_id
_entity_poly.type
_entity_poly.pdbx_seq_one_letter_code
_entity_poly.pdbx_strand_id
1 'polypeptide(L)'
;MTPCSPDGTHELVASMSELKTMVLGVGKQNQSVEQQFQQLAARLDMVDSRISEIESQSFRSLLNETTEKNKETTDVHLRVPPVGSETGAEYLQTSGSPGCKSPVAQTQLDKPKIRPATFSGNTSWEDYLAQFELVAEINRWNDSMKATYLAVRLTSPAQAVLGDLEPKARKNFAELTDALATRFGTENQQQVYRTALKTRSRQGDETLPFRS
;
A
#
# COMPACT_ATOMS: atom_id res chain seq x y z
N MET A 1 60.91 31.55 56.12
CA MET A 1 59.49 31.66 55.73
C MET A 1 59.41 31.43 54.23
N THR A 2 59.23 30.18 53.82
CA THR A 2 58.97 29.81 52.42
C THR A 2 57.52 30.13 52.10
N PRO A 3 57.21 30.93 51.06
CA PRO A 3 55.84 31.18 50.67
C PRO A 3 55.30 29.95 49.92
N CYS A 4 54.13 29.47 50.34
CA CYS A 4 53.38 28.40 49.69
C CYS A 4 53.10 28.73 48.22
N SER A 5 53.31 27.76 47.34
CA SER A 5 53.05 27.84 45.90
C SER A 5 51.56 28.10 45.59
N PRO A 6 51.21 29.18 44.86
CA PRO A 6 49.86 29.42 44.33
C PRO A 6 49.62 28.85 42.92
N ASP A 7 50.59 28.11 42.37
CA ASP A 7 50.67 27.80 40.92
C ASP A 7 49.66 26.74 40.44
N GLY A 8 49.49 25.65 41.20
CA GLY A 8 48.61 24.54 40.78
C GLY A 8 47.12 24.88 40.78
N THR A 9 46.68 25.87 41.56
CA THR A 9 45.27 26.30 41.57
C THR A 9 44.89 27.10 40.33
N HIS A 10 45.82 27.87 39.77
CA HIS A 10 45.56 28.70 38.60
C HIS A 10 45.50 27.85 37.32
N GLU A 11 46.34 26.82 37.24
CA GLU A 11 46.41 25.86 36.13
C GLU A 11 45.17 24.95 36.06
N LEU A 12 44.65 24.52 37.22
CA LEU A 12 43.39 23.78 37.31
C LEU A 12 42.19 24.61 36.86
N VAL A 13 42.14 25.89 37.24
CA VAL A 13 41.05 26.81 36.86
C VAL A 13 41.08 27.09 35.35
N ALA A 14 42.26 27.22 34.75
CA ALA A 14 42.42 27.35 33.30
C ALA A 14 41.90 26.09 32.57
N SER A 15 42.34 24.91 32.99
CA SER A 15 41.91 23.61 32.41
C SER A 15 40.39 23.39 32.54
N MET A 16 39.79 23.76 33.67
CA MET A 16 38.34 23.67 33.89
C MET A 16 37.55 24.62 32.98
N SER A 17 38.13 25.78 32.67
CA SER A 17 37.53 26.76 31.76
C SER A 17 37.53 26.25 30.31
N GLU A 18 38.61 25.62 29.87
CA GLU A 18 38.71 24.96 28.57
C GLU A 18 37.75 23.77 28.45
N LEU A 19 37.63 22.96 29.50
CA LEU A 19 36.65 21.87 29.53
C LEU A 19 35.20 22.39 29.41
N LYS A 20 34.89 23.50 30.10
CA LYS A 20 33.57 24.12 30.02
C LYS A 20 33.24 24.62 28.62
N THR A 21 34.20 25.24 27.93
CA THR A 21 33.99 25.70 26.55
C THR A 21 33.81 24.53 25.59
N MET A 22 34.58 23.45 25.76
CA MET A 22 34.43 22.23 24.96
C MET A 22 33.07 21.55 25.18
N VAL A 23 32.64 21.38 26.44
CA VAL A 23 31.33 20.77 26.77
C VAL A 23 30.18 21.60 26.18
N LEU A 24 30.25 22.93 26.27
CA LEU A 24 29.27 23.82 25.64
C LEU A 24 29.31 23.70 24.11
N GLY A 25 30.50 23.55 23.52
CA GLY A 25 30.68 23.30 22.09
C GLY A 25 30.03 22.00 21.63
N VAL A 26 30.30 20.90 22.33
CA VAL A 26 29.68 19.59 22.08
C VAL A 26 28.17 19.65 22.24
N GLY A 27 27.66 20.35 23.26
CA GLY A 27 26.22 20.56 23.46
C GLY A 27 25.56 21.27 22.27
N LYS A 28 26.22 22.30 21.70
CA LYS A 28 25.74 22.98 20.48
C LYS A 28 25.76 22.06 19.25
N GLN A 29 26.81 21.25 19.10
CA GLN A 29 26.88 20.27 18.01
C GLN A 29 25.77 19.22 18.12
N ASN A 30 25.53 18.67 19.32
CA ASN A 30 24.44 17.73 19.54
C ASN A 30 23.07 18.35 19.25
N GLN A 31 22.84 19.59 19.67
CA GLN A 31 21.60 20.30 19.35
C GLN A 31 21.42 20.52 17.84
N SER A 32 22.50 20.81 17.12
CA SER A 32 22.48 20.95 15.66
C SER A 32 22.18 19.61 14.97
N VAL A 33 22.76 18.51 15.43
CA VAL A 33 22.47 17.16 14.92
C VAL A 33 21.00 16.79 15.16
N GLU A 34 20.48 17.07 16.35
CA GLU A 34 19.07 16.83 16.68
C GLU A 34 18.12 17.61 15.77
N GLN A 35 18.43 18.88 15.49
CA GLN A 35 17.68 19.68 14.52
C GLN A 35 17.74 19.08 13.11
N GLN A 36 18.90 18.60 12.68
CA GLN A 36 19.02 17.91 11.38
C GLN A 36 18.21 16.62 11.34
N PHE A 37 18.19 15.84 12.43
CA PHE A 37 17.39 14.63 12.54
C PHE A 37 15.90 14.93 12.44
N GLN A 38 15.40 15.93 13.17
CA GLN A 38 14.00 16.37 13.10
C GLN A 38 13.63 16.87 11.70
N GLN A 39 14.51 17.65 11.06
CA GLN A 39 14.32 18.11 9.69
C GLN A 39 14.29 16.94 8.70
N LEU A 40 15.12 15.92 8.90
CA LEU A 40 15.15 14.73 8.08
C LEU A 40 13.86 13.91 8.25
N ALA A 41 13.38 13.74 9.48
CA ALA A 41 12.12 13.06 9.77
C ALA A 41 10.94 13.73 9.04
N ALA A 42 10.82 15.06 9.14
CA ALA A 42 9.78 15.80 8.43
C ALA A 42 9.88 15.66 6.90
N ARG A 43 11.10 15.55 6.36
CA ARG A 43 11.30 15.29 4.93
C ARG A 43 10.90 13.87 4.54
N LEU A 44 11.13 12.87 5.40
CA LEU A 44 10.67 11.50 5.17
C LEU A 44 9.14 11.45 5.14
N ASP A 45 8.46 12.08 6.09
CA ASP A 45 6.99 12.15 6.10
C ASP A 45 6.42 12.78 4.82
N MET A 46 7.08 13.84 4.33
CA MET A 46 6.70 14.48 3.06
C MET A 46 6.98 13.58 1.85
N VAL A 47 8.09 12.83 1.86
CA VAL A 47 8.40 11.86 0.79
C VAL A 47 7.37 10.73 0.77
N ASP A 48 7.00 10.18 1.92
CA ASP A 48 5.99 9.13 2.03
C ASP A 48 4.61 9.62 1.57
N SER A 49 4.27 10.88 1.89
CA SER A 49 3.05 11.54 1.40
C SER A 49 3.06 11.73 -0.13
N ARG A 50 4.22 12.06 -0.72
CA ARG A 50 4.36 12.22 -2.18
C ARG A 50 4.38 10.89 -2.91
N ILE A 51 5.08 9.87 -2.39
CA ILE A 51 5.05 8.49 -2.91
C ILE A 51 3.60 8.02 -2.95
N SER A 52 2.91 8.25 -1.85
CA SER A 52 1.49 8.04 -1.73
C SER A 52 0.68 8.69 -2.86
N GLU A 53 0.83 10.00 -3.05
CA GLU A 53 0.13 10.76 -4.09
C GLU A 53 0.42 10.22 -5.51
N ILE A 54 1.70 9.94 -5.81
CA ILE A 54 2.16 9.45 -7.12
C ILE A 54 1.57 8.08 -7.42
N GLU A 55 1.60 7.17 -6.45
CA GLU A 55 0.93 5.88 -6.57
C GLU A 55 -0.54 6.12 -6.91
N SER A 56 -1.28 6.89 -6.08
CA SER A 56 -2.69 7.19 -6.32
C SER A 56 -2.97 7.70 -7.73
N GLN A 57 -2.14 8.62 -8.25
CA GLN A 57 -2.28 9.15 -9.61
C GLN A 57 -1.98 8.09 -10.68
N SER A 58 -0.91 7.30 -10.50
CA SER A 58 -0.53 6.22 -11.41
C SER A 58 -1.62 5.14 -11.50
N PHE A 59 -2.15 4.68 -10.36
CA PHE A 59 -3.27 3.72 -10.30
C PHE A 59 -4.52 4.27 -10.99
N ARG A 60 -4.86 5.56 -10.77
CA ARG A 60 -6.02 6.20 -11.41
C ARG A 60 -5.85 6.34 -12.93
N SER A 61 -4.64 6.67 -13.39
CA SER A 61 -4.33 6.76 -14.82
C SER A 61 -4.45 5.40 -15.51
N LEU A 62 -3.93 4.34 -14.90
CA LEU A 62 -3.97 2.98 -15.44
C LEU A 62 -5.40 2.45 -15.58
N LEU A 63 -6.27 2.81 -14.64
CA LEU A 63 -7.70 2.47 -14.66
C LEU A 63 -8.47 3.21 -15.78
N ASN A 64 -8.17 4.48 -16.01
CA ASN A 64 -8.84 5.26 -17.07
C ASN A 64 -8.43 4.81 -18.49
N GLU A 65 -7.24 4.23 -18.66
CA GLU A 65 -6.75 3.74 -19.96
C GLU A 65 -7.48 2.48 -20.45
N THR A 66 -8.11 1.71 -19.54
CA THR A 66 -8.88 0.51 -19.90
C THR A 66 -10.34 0.78 -20.25
N THR A 67 -10.85 1.99 -20.06
CA THR A 67 -12.22 2.37 -20.42
C THR A 67 -12.37 2.95 -21.83
N GLU A 68 -11.28 3.39 -22.47
CA GLU A 68 -11.31 4.00 -23.82
C GLU A 68 -11.08 3.01 -24.97
N LYS A 69 -10.56 1.80 -24.74
CA LYS A 69 -10.38 0.78 -25.82
C LYS A 69 -11.66 0.00 -26.18
N ASN A 70 -12.83 0.39 -25.67
CA ASN A 70 -14.08 -0.36 -25.84
C ASN A 70 -15.15 0.42 -26.64
N LYS A 71 -14.77 1.46 -27.39
CA LYS A 71 -15.72 2.30 -28.14
C LYS A 71 -15.67 2.14 -29.67
N GLU A 72 -14.93 1.17 -30.16
CA GLU A 72 -14.78 0.93 -31.60
C GLU A 72 -15.13 -0.52 -31.92
N THR A 73 -16.43 -0.80 -32.10
CA THR A 73 -17.04 -1.75 -33.06
C THR A 73 -18.53 -1.89 -32.72
N THR A 74 -19.35 -0.96 -33.19
CA THR A 74 -20.77 -1.23 -33.48
C THR A 74 -21.15 -0.44 -34.72
N ASP A 75 -20.69 -0.90 -35.88
CA ASP A 75 -21.30 -0.59 -37.17
C ASP A 75 -21.50 -1.92 -37.91
N VAL A 76 -22.66 -2.54 -37.70
CA VAL A 76 -23.27 -3.44 -38.69
C VAL A 76 -24.79 -3.25 -38.64
N HIS A 77 -25.25 -2.59 -39.69
CA HIS A 77 -26.63 -2.38 -40.10
C HIS A 77 -27.38 -3.71 -40.34
N LEU A 78 -28.51 -3.93 -39.66
CA LEU A 78 -29.57 -4.83 -40.13
C LEU A 78 -30.92 -4.10 -40.15
N ARG A 79 -31.23 -3.67 -41.37
CA ARG A 79 -32.49 -3.15 -41.88
C ARG A 79 -33.64 -4.13 -41.59
N VAL A 80 -34.62 -3.70 -40.81
CA VAL A 80 -35.91 -4.40 -40.67
C VAL A 80 -36.92 -3.75 -41.63
N PRO A 81 -37.59 -4.48 -42.53
CA PRO A 81 -38.72 -3.96 -43.31
C PRO A 81 -40.04 -4.02 -42.51
N PRO A 82 -41.02 -3.13 -42.77
CA PRO A 82 -42.25 -3.06 -41.99
C PRO A 82 -43.42 -3.79 -42.67
N VAL A 83 -44.11 -4.66 -41.92
CA VAL A 83 -45.48 -5.19 -42.14
C VAL A 83 -45.92 -5.69 -40.74
N GLY A 84 -47.06 -5.38 -40.09
CA GLY A 84 -48.37 -4.89 -40.49
C GLY A 84 -49.41 -5.83 -39.84
N SER A 85 -50.13 -5.37 -38.78
CA SER A 85 -51.41 -5.88 -38.18
C SER A 85 -51.38 -5.73 -36.65
N GLU A 86 -51.98 -4.70 -36.04
CA GLU A 86 -53.41 -4.54 -35.64
C GLU A 86 -53.78 -5.14 -34.28
N THR A 87 -54.64 -4.38 -33.56
CA THR A 87 -55.32 -4.63 -32.26
C THR A 87 -54.46 -4.36 -31.01
N GLY A 88 -54.80 -3.51 -30.04
CA GLY A 88 -55.97 -2.66 -29.77
C GLY A 88 -56.13 -2.51 -28.24
N ALA A 89 -55.85 -1.33 -27.67
CA ALA A 89 -56.43 -0.82 -26.41
C ALA A 89 -55.94 0.62 -26.08
N GLU A 90 -56.84 1.56 -26.33
CA GLU A 90 -57.05 2.90 -25.73
C GLU A 90 -57.02 2.91 -24.17
N TYR A 91 -56.89 3.99 -23.37
CA TYR A 91 -56.89 5.46 -23.55
C TYR A 91 -56.37 6.17 -22.25
N LEU A 92 -55.69 7.32 -22.43
CA LEU A 92 -55.72 8.64 -21.72
C LEU A 92 -55.26 8.88 -20.25
N GLN A 93 -54.12 9.60 -20.17
CA GLN A 93 -53.84 10.89 -19.49
C GLN A 93 -54.61 11.34 -18.23
N THR A 94 -53.87 11.70 -17.16
CA THR A 94 -54.17 12.93 -16.37
C THR A 94 -52.92 13.49 -15.66
N SER A 95 -52.94 14.81 -15.56
CA SER A 95 -51.97 15.80 -15.07
C SER A 95 -51.71 15.81 -13.56
N GLY A 96 -50.56 16.36 -13.12
CA GLY A 96 -50.39 16.86 -11.75
C GLY A 96 -48.94 17.23 -11.40
N SER A 97 -48.71 18.48 -10.99
CA SER A 97 -47.41 19.14 -10.75
C SER A 97 -46.92 18.97 -9.28
N PRO A 98 -45.95 19.77 -8.77
CA PRO A 98 -44.61 19.36 -8.36
C PRO A 98 -44.45 19.13 -6.85
N GLY A 99 -43.68 18.11 -6.45
CA GLY A 99 -43.51 17.75 -5.05
C GLY A 99 -42.13 17.22 -4.69
N CYS A 100 -41.31 18.12 -4.18
CA CYS A 100 -40.37 17.92 -3.08
C CYS A 100 -39.13 17.01 -3.28
N LYS A 101 -37.98 17.64 -3.02
CA LYS A 101 -36.94 17.29 -2.01
C LYS A 101 -35.56 17.33 -2.65
N SER A 102 -34.88 18.46 -2.41
CA SER A 102 -33.42 18.56 -2.56
C SER A 102 -32.73 17.37 -1.88
N PRO A 103 -31.72 16.75 -2.48
CA PRO A 103 -30.59 16.27 -1.72
C PRO A 103 -29.66 17.46 -1.55
N VAL A 104 -29.71 18.02 -0.35
CA VAL A 104 -28.64 18.79 0.27
C VAL A 104 -27.29 18.24 -0.20
N ALA A 105 -26.44 19.14 -0.70
CA ALA A 105 -25.04 18.89 -0.95
C ALA A 105 -24.42 18.20 0.27
N GLN A 106 -24.27 16.88 0.18
CA GLN A 106 -23.34 16.18 1.05
C GLN A 106 -21.98 16.55 0.51
N THR A 107 -21.36 17.55 1.13
CA THR A 107 -19.92 17.70 1.15
C THR A 107 -19.35 16.31 1.44
N GLN A 108 -18.87 15.64 0.39
CA GLN A 108 -18.00 14.50 0.51
C GLN A 108 -16.79 15.05 1.26
N LEU A 109 -16.82 14.98 2.59
CA LEU A 109 -15.61 14.91 3.38
C LEU A 109 -14.83 13.78 2.72
N ASP A 110 -13.79 14.15 1.97
CA ASP A 110 -12.88 13.23 1.30
C ASP A 110 -12.40 12.24 2.35
N LYS A 111 -13.08 11.09 2.43
CA LYS A 111 -12.65 10.02 3.33
C LYS A 111 -11.24 9.67 2.91
N PRO A 112 -10.30 9.55 3.86
CA PRO A 112 -8.94 9.15 3.52
C PRO A 112 -9.01 7.81 2.79
N LYS A 113 -8.62 7.83 1.50
CA LYS A 113 -8.52 6.61 0.69
C LYS A 113 -7.30 5.86 1.16
N ILE A 114 -7.51 4.88 2.04
CA ILE A 114 -6.45 4.05 2.59
C ILE A 114 -5.90 3.19 1.45
N ARG A 115 -4.58 3.12 1.30
CA ARG A 115 -3.98 2.29 0.25
C ARG A 115 -3.59 0.93 0.82
N PRO A 116 -3.90 -0.17 0.11
CA PRO A 116 -3.44 -1.50 0.51
C PRO A 116 -1.93 -1.59 0.37
N ALA A 117 -1.28 -2.44 1.17
CA ALA A 117 0.15 -2.72 1.05
C ALA A 117 0.48 -3.39 -0.30
N THR A 118 1.75 -3.34 -0.73
CA THR A 118 2.23 -4.17 -1.85
C THR A 118 2.45 -5.61 -1.36
N PHE A 119 2.21 -6.58 -2.24
CA PHE A 119 2.45 -7.99 -1.94
C PHE A 119 3.58 -8.53 -2.82
N SER A 120 4.68 -8.91 -2.19
CA SER A 120 5.87 -9.44 -2.88
C SER A 120 5.99 -10.98 -2.82
N GLY A 121 5.09 -11.66 -2.10
CA GLY A 121 5.15 -13.11 -1.87
C GLY A 121 5.99 -13.57 -0.67
N ASN A 122 6.50 -12.63 0.13
CA ASN A 122 7.30 -12.91 1.34
C ASN A 122 6.47 -13.03 2.62
N THR A 123 5.29 -12.40 2.66
CA THR A 123 4.31 -12.52 3.73
C THR A 123 3.35 -13.66 3.45
N SER A 124 2.67 -14.16 4.50
CA SER A 124 1.55 -15.09 4.30
C SER A 124 0.49 -14.45 3.41
N TRP A 125 0.02 -15.20 2.42
CA TRP A 125 -1.06 -14.76 1.54
C TRP A 125 -2.36 -14.48 2.33
N GLU A 126 -2.68 -15.32 3.31
CA GLU A 126 -3.89 -15.18 4.13
C GLU A 126 -3.88 -13.89 4.96
N ASP A 127 -2.74 -13.56 5.58
CA ASP A 127 -2.58 -12.33 6.38
C ASP A 127 -2.72 -11.08 5.50
N TYR A 128 -2.11 -11.11 4.31
CA TYR A 128 -2.21 -10.01 3.35
C TYR A 128 -3.64 -9.82 2.84
N LEU A 129 -4.33 -10.92 2.50
CA LEU A 129 -5.70 -10.87 2.01
C LEU A 129 -6.64 -10.27 3.07
N ALA A 130 -6.51 -10.68 4.34
CA ALA A 130 -7.30 -10.12 5.44
C ALA A 130 -7.08 -8.60 5.58
N GLN A 131 -5.83 -8.12 5.50
CA GLN A 131 -5.54 -6.69 5.52
C GLN A 131 -6.16 -5.97 4.31
N PHE A 132 -6.06 -6.58 3.13
CA PHE A 132 -6.59 -6.01 1.89
C PHE A 132 -8.12 -5.87 1.95
N GLU A 133 -8.83 -6.86 2.49
CA GLU A 133 -10.29 -6.82 2.64
C GLU A 133 -10.75 -5.70 3.58
N LEU A 134 -10.05 -5.48 4.70
CA LEU A 134 -10.33 -4.35 5.60
C LEU A 134 -10.18 -3.01 4.87
N VAL A 135 -9.12 -2.86 4.07
CA VAL A 135 -8.90 -1.64 3.27
C VAL A 135 -10.00 -1.48 2.20
N ALA A 136 -10.40 -2.58 1.55
CA ALA A 136 -11.48 -2.58 0.59
C ALA A 136 -12.82 -2.18 1.20
N GLU A 137 -13.09 -2.61 2.44
CA GLU A 137 -14.29 -2.25 3.19
C GLU A 137 -14.31 -0.75 3.53
N ILE A 138 -13.21 -0.23 4.07
CA ILE A 138 -13.07 1.20 4.39
C ILE A 138 -13.26 2.06 3.14
N ASN A 139 -12.72 1.62 2.01
CA ASN A 139 -12.82 2.32 0.74
C ASN A 139 -14.09 2.02 -0.07
N ARG A 140 -14.94 1.08 0.41
CA ARG A 140 -16.18 0.63 -0.26
C ARG A 140 -15.94 0.16 -1.69
N TRP A 141 -14.91 -0.64 -1.90
CA TRP A 141 -14.60 -1.20 -3.21
C TRP A 141 -15.57 -2.32 -3.60
N ASN A 142 -16.02 -2.28 -4.85
CA ASN A 142 -16.69 -3.42 -5.47
C ASN A 142 -15.65 -4.46 -5.93
N ASP A 143 -16.10 -5.67 -6.30
CA ASP A 143 -15.19 -6.78 -6.60
C ASP A 143 -14.31 -6.52 -7.84
N SER A 144 -14.80 -5.76 -8.83
CA SER A 144 -13.99 -5.35 -9.98
C SER A 144 -12.86 -4.40 -9.57
N MET A 145 -13.14 -3.45 -8.67
CA MET A 145 -12.12 -2.57 -8.09
C MET A 145 -11.13 -3.40 -7.27
N LYS A 146 -11.61 -4.29 -6.39
CA LYS A 146 -10.75 -5.17 -5.60
C LYS A 146 -9.80 -5.97 -6.48
N ALA A 147 -10.28 -6.62 -7.54
CA ALA A 147 -9.45 -7.37 -8.47
C ALA A 147 -8.36 -6.50 -9.10
N THR A 148 -8.73 -5.29 -9.54
CA THR A 148 -7.78 -4.40 -10.20
C THR A 148 -6.76 -3.83 -9.22
N TYR A 149 -7.19 -3.39 -8.03
CA TYR A 149 -6.28 -2.91 -7.00
C TYR A 149 -5.35 -4.02 -6.52
N LEU A 150 -5.87 -5.24 -6.33
CA LEU A 150 -5.07 -6.39 -5.96
C LEU A 150 -3.99 -6.65 -7.01
N ALA A 151 -4.38 -6.76 -8.30
CA ALA A 151 -3.45 -7.01 -9.39
C ALA A 151 -2.32 -5.98 -9.45
N VAL A 152 -2.62 -4.69 -9.30
CA VAL A 152 -1.59 -3.64 -9.41
C VAL A 152 -0.73 -3.53 -8.13
N ARG A 153 -1.16 -4.10 -6.98
CA ARG A 153 -0.32 -4.20 -5.77
C ARG A 153 0.56 -5.45 -5.70
N LEU A 154 0.49 -6.34 -6.69
CA LEU A 154 1.42 -7.47 -6.78
C LEU A 154 2.77 -7.00 -7.29
N THR A 155 3.83 -7.34 -6.56
CA THR A 155 5.22 -7.03 -6.92
C THR A 155 6.08 -8.28 -6.89
N SER A 156 7.25 -8.21 -7.54
CA SER A 156 8.27 -9.26 -7.45
C SER A 156 7.69 -10.65 -7.87
N PRO A 157 8.00 -11.82 -7.27
CA PRO A 157 7.50 -13.08 -7.83
C PRO A 157 5.97 -13.17 -7.85
N ALA A 158 5.24 -12.43 -7.01
CA ALA A 158 3.77 -12.41 -7.04
C ALA A 158 3.20 -11.81 -8.34
N GLN A 159 3.89 -10.84 -8.95
CA GLN A 159 3.48 -10.25 -10.23
C GLN A 159 3.44 -11.30 -11.35
N ALA A 160 4.27 -12.34 -11.30
CA ALA A 160 4.30 -13.38 -12.32
C ALA A 160 2.97 -14.17 -12.42
N VAL A 161 2.18 -14.23 -11.33
CA VAL A 161 0.85 -14.87 -11.34
C VAL A 161 -0.09 -14.18 -12.33
N LEU A 162 0.08 -12.87 -12.54
CA LEU A 162 -0.70 -12.16 -13.55
C LEU A 162 -0.35 -12.61 -14.97
N GLY A 163 0.87 -13.07 -15.22
CA GLY A 163 1.28 -13.62 -16.52
C GLY A 163 0.60 -14.95 -16.82
N ASP A 164 0.45 -15.79 -15.79
CA ASP A 164 -0.11 -17.15 -15.90
C ASP A 164 -1.63 -17.17 -16.09
N LEU A 165 -2.33 -16.10 -15.67
CA LEU A 165 -3.79 -15.98 -15.75
C LEU A 165 -4.28 -15.35 -17.06
N GLU A 166 -5.46 -15.78 -17.53
CA GLU A 166 -6.16 -15.16 -18.66
C GLU A 166 -6.60 -13.72 -18.31
N PRO A 167 -6.63 -12.76 -19.26
CA PRO A 167 -7.04 -11.37 -18.97
C PRO A 167 -8.41 -11.20 -18.30
N LYS A 168 -9.34 -12.13 -18.54
CA LYS A 168 -10.65 -12.15 -17.86
C LYS A 168 -10.52 -12.56 -16.39
N ALA A 169 -9.73 -13.59 -16.11
CA ALA A 169 -9.45 -14.07 -14.76
C ALA A 169 -8.76 -13.00 -13.89
N ARG A 170 -7.87 -12.19 -14.48
CA ARG A 170 -7.20 -11.06 -13.80
C ARG A 170 -8.16 -9.99 -13.29
N LYS A 171 -9.34 -9.86 -13.91
CA LYS A 171 -10.39 -8.90 -13.53
C LYS A 171 -11.43 -9.49 -12.58
N ASN A 172 -11.38 -10.81 -12.35
CA ASN A 172 -12.24 -11.49 -11.40
C ASN A 172 -11.49 -11.65 -10.08
N PHE A 173 -12.04 -11.07 -9.00
CA PHE A 173 -11.40 -11.09 -7.69
C PHE A 173 -11.21 -12.52 -7.20
N ALA A 174 -12.22 -13.37 -7.34
CA ALA A 174 -12.19 -14.75 -6.85
C ALA A 174 -11.10 -15.59 -7.54
N GLU A 175 -11.04 -15.54 -8.87
CA GLU A 175 -10.05 -16.29 -9.65
C GLU A 175 -8.61 -15.81 -9.37
N LEU A 176 -8.43 -14.49 -9.23
CA LEU A 176 -7.13 -13.91 -8.88
C LEU A 176 -6.68 -14.32 -7.47
N THR A 177 -7.59 -14.30 -6.49
CA THR A 177 -7.28 -14.74 -5.12
C THR A 177 -6.97 -16.23 -5.04
N ASP A 178 -7.64 -17.07 -5.82
CA ASP A 178 -7.44 -18.52 -5.85
C ASP A 178 -6.07 -18.88 -6.45
N ALA A 179 -5.69 -18.22 -7.53
CA ALA A 179 -4.36 -18.38 -8.13
C ALA A 179 -3.23 -17.95 -7.19
N LEU A 180 -3.43 -16.86 -6.44
CA LEU A 180 -2.48 -16.38 -5.44
C LEU A 180 -2.41 -17.32 -4.23
N ALA A 181 -3.54 -17.86 -3.77
CA ALA A 181 -3.60 -18.86 -2.71
C ALA A 181 -2.89 -20.16 -3.11
N THR A 182 -3.09 -20.63 -4.35
CA THR A 182 -2.43 -21.84 -4.87
C THR A 182 -0.91 -21.72 -4.85
N ARG A 183 -0.37 -20.52 -5.11
CA ARG A 183 1.08 -20.30 -5.21
C ARG A 183 1.73 -19.85 -3.90
N PHE A 184 1.08 -18.99 -3.13
CA PHE A 184 1.65 -18.37 -1.93
C PHE A 184 0.91 -18.74 -0.63
N GLY A 185 -0.07 -19.65 -0.70
CA GLY A 185 -0.78 -20.17 0.45
C GLY A 185 0.12 -20.93 1.42
N THR A 186 -0.43 -21.17 2.62
CA THR A 186 0.24 -21.76 3.78
C THR A 186 0.86 -23.14 3.50
N GLU A 187 0.29 -23.93 2.59
CA GLU A 187 0.81 -25.24 2.19
C GLU A 187 2.20 -25.16 1.54
N ASN A 188 2.45 -24.13 0.72
CA ASN A 188 3.76 -23.95 0.07
C ASN A 188 4.82 -23.42 1.04
N GLN A 189 4.46 -22.59 2.02
CA GLN A 189 5.40 -22.12 3.04
C GLN A 189 5.92 -23.28 3.90
N GLN A 190 5.05 -24.21 4.30
CA GLN A 190 5.48 -25.41 5.03
C GLN A 190 6.46 -26.27 4.23
N GLN A 191 6.27 -26.36 2.91
CA GLN A 191 7.14 -27.11 2.02
C GLN A 191 8.52 -26.44 1.85
N VAL A 192 8.57 -25.10 1.81
CA VAL A 192 9.82 -24.33 1.84
C VAL A 192 10.56 -24.55 3.16
N TYR A 193 9.90 -24.50 4.32
CA TYR A 193 10.52 -24.79 5.61
C TYR A 193 11.05 -26.23 5.68
N ARG A 194 10.29 -27.23 5.22
CA ARG A 194 10.74 -28.62 5.15
C ARG A 194 11.96 -28.78 4.25
N THR A 195 11.98 -28.07 3.12
CA THR A 195 13.11 -28.11 2.19
C THR A 195 14.33 -27.44 2.81
N ALA A 196 14.19 -26.25 3.40
CA ALA A 196 15.27 -25.53 4.08
C ALA A 196 15.89 -26.35 5.24
N LEU A 197 15.06 -27.04 6.02
CA LEU A 197 15.52 -27.97 7.07
C LEU A 197 16.28 -29.17 6.50
N LYS A 198 15.89 -29.67 5.32
CA LYS A 198 16.60 -30.77 4.63
C LYS A 198 17.92 -30.33 4.00
N THR A 199 18.01 -29.09 3.52
CA THR A 199 19.24 -28.55 2.90
C THR A 199 20.26 -28.07 3.94
N ARG A 200 19.86 -27.87 5.20
CA ARG A 200 20.76 -27.56 6.31
C ARG A 200 21.52 -28.82 6.75
N SER A 201 22.68 -29.08 6.15
CA SER A 201 23.65 -30.04 6.68
C SER A 201 24.35 -29.45 7.91
N ARG A 202 24.47 -30.24 8.98
CA ARG A 202 25.23 -29.86 10.19
C ARG A 202 26.65 -29.45 9.78
N GLN A 203 27.07 -28.24 10.13
CA GLN A 203 28.48 -27.84 10.04
C GLN A 203 29.25 -28.56 11.16
N GLY A 204 30.54 -28.85 10.93
CA GLY A 204 31.36 -29.69 11.80
C GLY A 204 31.54 -29.18 13.24
N ASP A 205 31.15 -27.94 13.52
CA ASP A 205 31.28 -27.24 14.80
C ASP A 205 29.97 -27.18 15.63
N GLU A 206 28.84 -27.67 15.10
CA GLU A 206 27.60 -27.73 15.88
C GLU A 206 27.67 -28.88 16.90
N THR A 207 27.96 -28.53 18.14
CA THR A 207 27.97 -29.44 19.28
C THR A 207 26.52 -29.69 19.73
N LEU A 208 26.10 -30.95 19.73
CA LEU A 208 24.78 -31.33 20.24
C LEU A 208 24.74 -31.06 21.76
N PRO A 209 23.71 -30.37 22.28
CA PRO A 209 23.60 -30.17 23.71
C PRO A 209 23.45 -31.52 24.41
N PHE A 210 24.38 -31.79 25.32
CA PHE A 210 24.38 -32.99 26.15
C PHE A 210 23.14 -33.00 27.03
N ARG A 211 22.31 -34.03 26.91
CA ARG A 211 21.10 -34.19 27.69
C ARG A 211 21.48 -34.84 29.03
N SER A 212 21.41 -34.05 30.10
CA SER A 212 21.54 -34.47 31.51
C SER A 212 20.37 -35.32 31.97
#